data_AF-A0A6H2BVT4-F1
#
_entry.id   AF-A0A6H2BVT4-F1
#
_cell.length_a   1.000
_cell.length_b   1.000
_cell.length_c   1.000
_cell.angle_alpha   90.00
_cell.angle_beta   90.00
_cell.angle_gamma   90.00
#
_symmetry.space_group_name_H-M   'P 1'
#
loop_
_entity.id
_entity.type
_entity.pdbx_description
1 polymer ?
#
loop_
_entity_poly.entity_id
_entity_poly.type
_entity_poly.pdbx_seq_one_letter_code
_entity_poly.pdbx_strand_id
1 'polypeptide(L)'
;MSQFTFLQTEFPTIYESAHKAFKTAYRDPRTACFYARRALELTVNWLYKYDTSLNLPYQDNLSALIHEPTFKNLVGEAVFNKAKLIIKLGNNAVHKENKVPVIYSTIAKI
;
A
#
# COMPACT_ATOMS: atom_id res chain seq x y z
N MET A 1 -13.89 -14.07 -10.08
CA MET A 1 -14.05 -12.84 -9.27
C MET A 1 -12.66 -12.26 -8.99
N SER A 2 -12.32 -11.14 -9.63
CA SER A 2 -10.99 -10.49 -9.51
C SER A 2 -11.09 -9.39 -8.44
N GLN A 3 -10.28 -9.47 -7.39
CA GLN A 3 -10.13 -8.39 -6.41
C GLN A 3 -9.57 -7.14 -7.11
N PHE A 4 -10.02 -5.95 -6.70
CA PHE A 4 -9.57 -4.63 -7.19
C PHE A 4 -10.01 -4.23 -8.60
N THR A 5 -10.96 -4.94 -9.23
CA THR A 5 -11.40 -4.63 -10.60
C THR A 5 -11.98 -3.20 -10.75
N PHE A 6 -12.48 -2.60 -9.67
CA PHE A 6 -12.94 -1.19 -9.68
C PHE A 6 -11.81 -0.19 -9.99
N LEU A 7 -10.55 -0.53 -9.68
CA LEU A 7 -9.39 0.32 -9.97
C LEU A 7 -8.93 0.21 -11.44
N GLN A 8 -9.40 -0.79 -12.18
CA GLN A 8 -8.85 -1.10 -13.50
C GLN A 8 -9.06 0.03 -14.52
N THR A 9 -10.21 0.72 -14.44
CA THR A 9 -10.57 1.78 -15.39
C THR A 9 -9.87 3.10 -15.08
N GLU A 10 -9.86 3.53 -13.83
CA GLU A 10 -9.33 4.85 -13.44
C GLU A 10 -7.85 4.80 -13.05
N PHE A 11 -7.38 3.67 -12.52
CA PHE A 11 -6.03 3.54 -11.94
C PHE A 11 -5.34 2.24 -12.39
N PRO A 12 -5.06 2.06 -13.69
CA PRO A 12 -4.54 0.80 -14.22
C PRO A 12 -3.20 0.38 -13.60
N THR A 13 -2.32 1.34 -13.29
CA THR A 13 -1.01 1.09 -12.66
C THR A 13 -1.11 0.65 -11.20
N ILE A 14 -2.07 1.22 -10.46
CA ILE A 14 -2.39 0.83 -9.09
C ILE A 14 -3.04 -0.56 -9.11
N TYR A 15 -3.99 -0.77 -10.02
CA TYR A 15 -4.64 -2.07 -10.23
C TYR A 15 -3.64 -3.18 -10.50
N GLU A 16 -2.71 -2.99 -11.43
CA GLU A 16 -1.68 -4.00 -11.72
C GLU A 16 -0.90 -4.42 -10.48
N SER A 17 -0.49 -3.44 -9.67
CA SER A 17 0.30 -3.69 -8.46
C SER A 17 -0.54 -4.38 -7.39
N ALA A 18 -1.76 -3.89 -7.13
CA ALA A 18 -2.69 -4.48 -6.16
C ALA A 18 -3.10 -5.91 -6.56
N HIS A 19 -3.36 -6.13 -7.84
CA HIS A 19 -3.75 -7.43 -8.37
C HIS A 19 -2.59 -8.44 -8.32
N LYS A 20 -1.37 -8.01 -8.65
CA LYS A 20 -0.15 -8.84 -8.48
C LYS A 20 0.04 -9.22 -7.01
N ALA A 21 -0.10 -8.27 -6.09
CA ALA A 21 -0.01 -8.54 -4.65
C ALA A 21 -1.04 -9.59 -4.19
N PHE A 22 -2.28 -9.48 -4.65
CA PHE A 22 -3.34 -10.44 -4.35
C PHE A 22 -3.04 -11.84 -4.89
N LYS A 23 -2.61 -11.95 -6.15
CA LYS A 23 -2.30 -13.24 -6.79
C LYS A 23 -1.12 -13.96 -6.12
N THR A 24 -0.14 -13.22 -5.63
CA THR A 24 1.05 -13.80 -4.99
C THR A 24 0.90 -13.99 -3.49
N ALA A 25 -0.12 -13.43 -2.84
CA ALA A 25 -0.30 -13.44 -1.39
C ALA A 25 -0.16 -14.83 -0.72
N TYR A 26 -0.61 -15.90 -1.40
CA TYR A 26 -0.47 -17.28 -0.90
C TYR A 26 0.79 -17.99 -1.40
N ARG A 27 1.22 -17.72 -2.63
CA ARG A 27 2.29 -18.48 -3.31
C ARG A 27 3.67 -17.92 -3.00
N ASP A 28 3.77 -16.61 -2.89
CA ASP A 28 4.98 -15.86 -2.56
C ASP A 28 4.62 -14.60 -1.75
N PRO A 29 4.59 -14.72 -0.41
CA PRO A 29 4.25 -13.60 0.46
C PRO A 29 5.29 -12.46 0.39
N ARG A 30 6.55 -12.74 0.02
CA ARG A 30 7.58 -11.70 -0.11
C ARG A 30 7.29 -10.83 -1.33
N THR A 31 7.00 -11.44 -2.47
CA THR A 31 6.57 -10.73 -3.68
C THR A 31 5.23 -10.01 -3.46
N ALA A 32 4.31 -10.59 -2.68
CA ALA A 32 3.07 -9.94 -2.32
C ALA A 32 3.28 -8.65 -1.51
N CYS A 33 4.16 -8.67 -0.50
CA CYS A 33 4.52 -7.50 0.28
C CYS A 33 5.11 -6.38 -0.59
N PHE A 34 5.98 -6.74 -1.55
CA PHE A 34 6.59 -5.80 -2.47
C PHE A 34 5.55 -5.08 -3.33
N TYR A 35 4.67 -5.84 -3.99
CA TYR A 35 3.63 -5.26 -4.83
C TYR A 35 2.56 -4.51 -4.04
N ALA A 36 2.25 -4.93 -2.81
CA ALA A 36 1.35 -4.20 -1.92
C ALA A 36 1.93 -2.82 -1.54
N ARG A 37 3.23 -2.76 -1.23
CA ARG A 37 3.92 -1.47 -0.98
C ARG A 37 3.94 -0.60 -2.23
N ARG A 38 4.25 -1.17 -3.39
CA ARG A 38 4.23 -0.47 -4.68
C ARG A 38 2.86 0.15 -4.96
N ALA A 39 1.77 -0.61 -4.74
CA ALA A 39 0.41 -0.12 -4.90
C ALA A 39 0.13 1.06 -3.95
N LEU A 40 0.47 0.91 -2.67
CA LEU A 40 0.31 1.97 -1.67
C LEU A 40 1.08 3.25 -2.04
N GLU A 41 2.31 3.10 -2.51
CA GLU A 41 3.15 4.23 -2.94
C GLU A 41 2.54 5.00 -4.11
N LEU A 42 2.05 4.28 -5.13
CA LEU A 42 1.37 4.89 -6.27
C LEU A 42 0.09 5.62 -5.83
N THR A 43 -0.70 5.02 -4.95
CA THR A 43 -1.93 5.62 -4.43
C THR A 43 -1.64 6.89 -3.62
N VAL A 44 -0.68 6.83 -2.69
CA VAL A 44 -0.33 7.99 -1.85
C VAL A 44 0.23 9.12 -2.70
N ASN A 45 1.13 8.83 -3.64
CA ASN A 45 1.67 9.85 -4.55
C ASN A 45 0.58 10.48 -5.42
N TRP A 46 -0.39 9.69 -5.90
CA TRP A 46 -1.52 10.23 -6.63
C TRP A 46 -2.37 11.15 -5.73
N LEU A 47 -2.64 10.74 -4.49
CA LEU A 47 -3.43 11.53 -3.54
C LEU A 47 -2.76 12.88 -3.26
N TYR A 48 -1.46 12.90 -2.96
CA TYR A 48 -0.71 14.14 -2.76
C TYR A 48 -0.60 15.03 -4.00
N LYS A 49 -0.79 14.47 -5.20
CA LYS A 49 -0.74 15.23 -6.45
C LYS A 49 -2.07 15.90 -6.80
N TYR A 50 -3.20 15.27 -6.45
CA TYR A 50 -4.53 15.72 -6.87
C TYR A 50 -5.43 16.20 -5.73
N ASP A 51 -5.13 15.84 -4.48
CA ASP A 51 -5.87 16.29 -3.31
C ASP A 51 -5.20 17.50 -2.67
N THR A 52 -5.82 18.67 -2.83
CA THR A 52 -5.31 19.93 -2.27
C THR A 52 -5.48 20.05 -0.76
N SER A 53 -6.20 19.11 -0.11
CA SER A 53 -6.32 19.07 1.34
C SER A 53 -5.07 18.52 2.03
N LEU A 54 -4.17 17.88 1.26
CA LEU A 54 -2.94 17.29 1.77
C LEU A 54 -1.75 18.25 1.73
N ASN A 55 -1.04 18.32 2.86
CA ASN A 55 0.20 19.08 2.95
C ASN A 55 1.41 18.20 2.74
N LEU A 56 2.26 18.55 1.78
CA LEU A 56 3.51 17.83 1.54
C LEU A 56 4.48 18.00 2.74
N PRO A 57 4.97 16.91 3.34
CA PRO A 57 6.02 16.96 4.35
C PRO A 57 7.36 17.34 3.74
N TYR A 58 8.32 17.72 4.59
CA TYR A 58 9.68 18.08 4.15
C TYR A 58 10.43 16.93 3.47
N GLN A 59 10.13 15.68 3.83
CA GLN A 59 10.69 14.49 3.22
C GLN A 59 9.65 13.83 2.30
N ASP A 60 10.04 13.49 1.08
CA ASP A 60 9.19 12.91 0.04
C ASP A 60 9.10 11.36 0.09
N ASN A 61 9.54 10.74 1.18
CA ASN A 61 9.46 9.29 1.33
C ASN A 61 8.07 8.83 1.79
N LEU A 62 7.66 7.64 1.37
CA LEU A 62 6.33 7.06 1.68
C LEU A 62 6.00 7.05 3.18
N SER A 63 7.00 6.83 4.04
CA SER A 63 6.80 6.84 5.48
C SER A 63 6.45 8.24 6.00
N ALA A 64 7.12 9.29 5.51
CA ALA A 64 6.86 10.67 5.86
C ALA A 64 5.48 11.11 5.37
N LEU A 65 5.12 10.78 4.13
CA LEU A 65 3.80 11.05 3.56
C LEU A 65 2.69 10.42 4.41
N ILE A 66 2.81 9.13 4.77
CA ILE A 66 1.76 8.47 5.55
C ILE A 66 1.65 9.00 6.99
N HIS A 67 2.76 9.45 7.61
CA HIS A 67 2.74 9.99 8.98
C HIS A 67 2.32 11.45 9.07
N GLU A 68 2.09 12.11 7.93
CA GLU A 68 1.65 13.48 7.92
C GLU A 68 0.20 13.59 8.47
N PRO A 69 -0.10 14.58 9.33
CA PRO A 69 -1.40 14.71 9.97
C PRO A 69 -2.61 14.83 9.03
N THR A 70 -2.52 15.60 7.95
CA THR A 70 -3.61 15.75 6.98
C THR A 70 -3.94 14.44 6.27
N PHE A 71 -2.92 13.62 5.96
CA PHE A 71 -3.13 12.29 5.42
C PHE A 71 -3.89 11.40 6.41
N LYS A 72 -3.45 11.34 7.68
CA LYS A 72 -4.12 10.54 8.70
C LYS A 72 -5.58 10.98 8.90
N ASN A 73 -5.85 12.28 8.86
CA ASN A 73 -7.20 12.82 8.99
C ASN A 73 -8.08 12.48 7.78
N LEU A 74 -7.53 12.54 6.57
CA LEU A 74 -8.24 12.24 5.33
C LEU A 74 -8.65 10.76 5.23
N VAL A 75 -7.71 9.84 5.47
CA VAL A 75 -7.95 8.40 5.28
C VAL A 75 -8.54 7.71 6.52
N GLY A 76 -8.45 8.35 7.68
CA GLY A 76 -8.88 7.79 8.96
C GLY A 76 -7.95 6.71 9.52
N GLU A 77 -8.19 6.37 10.79
CA GLU A 77 -7.27 5.53 11.57
C GLU A 77 -7.17 4.08 11.05
N ALA A 78 -8.26 3.51 10.55
CA ALA A 78 -8.28 2.14 10.04
C ALA A 78 -7.38 1.97 8.80
N VAL A 79 -7.46 2.90 7.85
CA VAL A 79 -6.66 2.88 6.62
C VAL A 79 -5.20 3.21 6.93
N PHE A 80 -4.96 4.21 7.79
CA PHE A 80 -3.61 4.55 8.25
C PHE A 80 -2.90 3.35 8.89
N ASN A 81 -3.58 2.60 9.76
CA ASN A 81 -3.02 1.41 10.41
C ASN A 81 -2.68 0.30 9.41
N LYS A 82 -3.52 0.09 8.39
CA LYS A 82 -3.23 -0.84 7.28
C LYS A 82 -2.03 -0.40 6.45
N ALA A 83 -1.96 0.88 6.10
CA ALA A 83 -0.84 1.45 5.36
C ALA A 83 0.50 1.26 6.10
N LYS A 84 0.52 1.53 7.41
CA LYS A 84 1.69 1.25 8.27
C LYS A 84 2.06 -0.22 8.29
N LEU A 85 1.07 -1.11 8.36
CA LEU A 85 1.31 -2.54 8.33
C LEU A 85 1.95 -2.98 7.01
N ILE A 86 1.45 -2.48 5.87
CA ILE A 86 2.01 -2.76 4.54
C ILE A 86 3.47 -2.28 4.46
N ILE A 87 3.77 -1.06 4.92
CA ILE A 87 5.15 -0.53 4.95
C ILE A 87 6.04 -1.44 5.80
N LYS A 88 5.59 -1.80 7.01
CA LYS A 88 6.34 -2.64 7.94
C LYS A 88 6.62 -4.02 7.34
N LEU A 89 5.62 -4.64 6.72
CA LEU A 89 5.75 -5.96 6.10
C LEU A 89 6.62 -5.90 4.84
N GLY A 90 6.50 -4.85 4.02
CA GLY A 90 7.39 -4.58 2.89
C GLY A 90 8.85 -4.43 3.31
N ASN A 91 9.14 -3.63 4.34
CA ASN A 91 10.50 -3.48 4.87
C ASN A 91 11.06 -4.81 5.39
N ASN A 92 10.27 -5.55 6.18
CA ASN A 92 10.69 -6.85 6.71
C ASN A 92 10.93 -7.86 5.59
N ALA A 93 10.11 -7.85 4.54
CA ALA A 93 10.24 -8.73 3.39
C ALA A 93 11.50 -8.46 2.56
N VAL A 94 12.14 -7.30 2.70
CA VAL A 94 13.42 -6.99 2.04
C VAL A 94 14.60 -7.36 2.94
N HIS A 95 14.55 -6.98 4.23
CA HIS A 95 15.72 -7.03 5.12
C HIS A 95 15.83 -8.26 6.03
N LYS A 96 14.76 -9.05 6.23
CA LYS A 96 14.80 -10.22 7.12
C LYS A 96 14.84 -11.51 6.31
N GLU A 97 15.71 -12.44 6.68
CA GLU A 97 15.75 -13.81 6.11
C GLU A 97 14.63 -14.72 6.64
N ASN A 98 13.98 -14.32 7.74
CA ASN A 98 12.88 -15.08 8.33
C ASN A 98 11.66 -15.14 7.41
N LYS A 99 10.92 -16.26 7.47
CA LYS A 99 9.67 -16.48 6.72
C LYS A 99 8.74 -15.27 6.87
N VAL A 100 8.42 -14.64 5.73
CA VAL A 100 7.40 -13.58 5.66
C VAL A 100 6.04 -14.25 5.94
N PRO A 101 5.26 -13.76 6.92
CA PRO A 101 3.95 -14.35 7.22
C PRO A 101 3.03 -14.23 6.00
N VAL A 102 2.07 -15.15 5.85
CA VAL A 102 1.06 -15.08 4.80
C VAL A 102 0.16 -13.86 5.08
N ILE A 103 0.17 -12.88 4.18
CA ILE A 103 -0.51 -11.59 4.39
C ILE A 103 -1.89 -11.49 3.73
N TYR A 104 -2.48 -12.62 3.34
CA TYR A 104 -3.73 -12.65 2.57
C TYR A 104 -4.88 -11.90 3.26
N SER A 105 -5.05 -12.06 4.58
CA SER A 105 -6.10 -11.36 5.34
C SER A 105 -5.94 -9.84 5.36
N THR A 106 -4.71 -9.35 5.19
CA THR A 106 -4.41 -7.92 5.09
C THR A 106 -4.68 -7.43 3.68
N ILE A 107 -4.21 -8.13 2.64
CA ILE A 107 -4.41 -7.74 1.23
C ILE A 107 -5.87 -7.85 0.81
N ALA A 108 -6.60 -8.89 1.21
CA ALA A 108 -8.00 -9.10 0.81
C ALA A 108 -8.98 -8.09 1.44
N LYS A 109 -8.53 -7.27 2.40
CA LYS A 109 -9.33 -6.25 3.09
C LYS A 109 -8.75 -4.83 2.93
N ILE A 110 -7.84 -4.64 1.98
CA ILE A 110 -7.54 -3.32 1.38
C ILE A 110 -8.62 -3.07 0.34
#